data_AF-A0A6C0KMB0-F1
#
_entry.id   AF-A0A6C0KMB0-F1
#
_cell.length_a   1.000
_cell.length_b   1.000
_cell.length_c   1.000
_cell.angle_alpha   90.00
_cell.angle_beta   90.00
_cell.angle_gamma   90.00
#
_symmetry.space_group_name_H-M   'P 1'
#
loop_
_entity.id
_entity.type
_entity.pdbx_description
1 polymer ?
#
loop_
_entity_poly.entity_id
_entity_poly.type
_entity_poly.pdbx_seq_one_letter_code
_entity_poly.pdbx_strand_id
1 'polypeptide(L)'
;MAKKWKNIKPHTLKSRQKMRKNYGLTCFLEPKTLKYPVCNKYNGKKECMGHYAAQYYLNINIGKLKKKKKKQYLKKSKKYIKLLKKSKQYTKKKCV
;
A
#
# COMPACT_ATOMS: atom_id res chain seq x y z
N MET A 1 -10.57 -18.33 6.06
CA MET A 1 -11.42 -17.39 5.27
C MET A 1 -10.70 -16.06 5.06
N ALA A 2 -10.10 -15.85 3.89
CA ALA A 2 -9.41 -14.59 3.57
C ALA A 2 -10.45 -13.47 3.34
N LYS A 3 -10.57 -12.51 4.28
CA LYS A 3 -11.35 -11.29 4.04
C LYS A 3 -10.79 -10.61 2.79
N LYS A 4 -11.60 -10.50 1.72
CA LYS A 4 -11.21 -9.79 0.49
C LYS A 4 -10.70 -8.39 0.85
N TRP A 5 -9.55 -7.98 0.31
CA TRP A 5 -8.90 -6.68 0.60
C TRP A 5 -9.85 -5.48 0.50
N LYS A 6 -10.84 -5.56 -0.41
CA LYS A 6 -11.93 -4.58 -0.56
C LYS A 6 -12.65 -4.26 0.77
N ASN A 7 -12.77 -5.22 1.70
CA ASN A 7 -13.55 -5.04 2.93
C ASN A 7 -12.69 -4.54 4.11
N ILE A 8 -11.39 -4.81 4.07
CA ILE A 8 -10.44 -4.48 5.15
C ILE A 8 -9.61 -3.22 4.87
N LYS A 9 -9.59 -2.72 3.63
CA LYS A 9 -8.93 -1.47 3.31
C LYS A 9 -9.74 -0.25 3.81
N PRO A 10 -9.06 0.84 4.22
CA PRO A 10 -9.72 2.10 4.55
C PRO A 10 -10.12 2.84 3.26
N HIS A 11 -11.42 3.03 3.06
CA HIS A 11 -11.96 3.65 1.84
C HIS A 11 -11.95 5.18 1.91
N THR A 12 -12.43 5.73 3.01
CA THR A 12 -12.60 7.18 3.21
C THR A 12 -11.35 7.82 3.81
N LEU A 13 -11.19 9.13 3.60
CA LEU A 13 -10.11 9.90 4.23
C LEU A 13 -10.17 9.83 5.76
N LYS A 14 -11.37 9.95 6.35
CA LYS A 14 -11.59 9.79 7.79
C LYS A 14 -11.09 8.42 8.29
N SER A 15 -11.38 7.33 7.56
CA SER A 15 -10.90 5.99 7.92
C SER A 15 -9.37 5.87 7.83
N ARG A 16 -8.74 6.53 6.84
CA ARG A 16 -7.28 6.55 6.71
C ARG A 16 -6.61 7.36 7.81
N GLN A 17 -7.19 8.49 8.20
CA GLN A 17 -6.71 9.28 9.34
C GLN A 17 -6.83 8.51 10.65
N LYS A 18 -7.95 7.79 10.86
CA LYS A 18 -8.11 6.90 12.02
C LYS A 18 -7.07 5.78 12.02
N MET A 19 -6.85 5.13 10.87
CA MET A 19 -5.78 4.13 10.73
C MET A 19 -4.40 4.70 11.04
N ARG A 20 -4.08 5.91 10.55
CA ARG A 20 -2.83 6.61 10.89
C ARG A 20 -2.72 6.84 12.40
N LYS A 21 -3.79 7.30 13.05
CA LYS A 21 -3.80 7.56 14.50
C LYS A 21 -3.57 6.27 15.29
N ASN A 22 -4.19 5.17 14.86
CA ASN A 22 -4.15 3.91 15.59
C ASN A 22 -2.85 3.09 15.36
N TYR A 23 -2.33 3.09 14.13
CA TYR A 23 -1.25 2.17 13.72
C TYR A 23 -0.03 2.87 13.11
N GLY A 24 -0.09 4.20 12.96
CA GLY A 24 1.01 5.00 12.45
C GLY A 24 1.10 5.07 10.92
N LEU A 25 2.13 5.79 10.47
CA LEU A 25 2.37 6.11 9.06
C LEU A 25 2.90 4.93 8.23
N THR A 26 3.43 3.90 8.90
CA THR A 26 3.99 2.69 8.26
C THR A 26 2.94 1.85 7.52
N CYS A 27 1.66 2.13 7.78
CA CYS A 27 0.52 1.49 7.13
C CYS A 27 0.13 2.09 5.78
N PHE A 28 0.85 3.10 5.31
CA PHE A 28 0.63 3.75 4.02
C PHE A 28 1.89 3.72 3.19
N LEU A 29 1.75 3.42 1.90
CA LEU A 29 2.87 3.51 0.97
C LEU A 29 3.30 4.97 0.75
N GLU A 30 2.35 5.89 0.80
CA GLU A 30 2.61 7.32 0.73
C GLU A 30 2.13 8.01 2.02
N PRO A 31 2.96 8.00 3.08
CA PRO A 31 2.63 8.57 4.39
C PRO A 31 2.15 10.02 4.35
N LYS A 32 2.77 10.85 3.51
CA LYS A 32 2.46 12.28 3.41
C LYS A 32 1.03 12.56 2.94
N THR A 33 0.47 11.67 2.12
CA THR A 33 -0.87 11.84 1.52
C THR A 33 -1.86 10.79 2.02
N LEU A 34 -1.42 9.88 2.90
CA LEU A 34 -2.18 8.72 3.36
C LEU A 34 -2.74 7.88 2.21
N LYS A 35 -2.05 7.85 1.07
CA LYS A 35 -2.45 7.05 -0.09
C LYS A 35 -1.85 5.65 -0.02
N TYR A 36 -2.57 4.73 -0.66
CA TYR A 36 -2.21 3.33 -0.82
C TYR A 36 -1.99 2.63 0.53
N PRO A 37 -3.07 2.37 1.28
CA PRO A 37 -2.99 1.61 2.52
C PRO A 37 -2.46 0.20 2.25
N VAL A 38 -1.65 -0.31 3.17
CA VAL A 38 -1.08 -1.67 3.12
C VAL A 38 -1.45 -2.50 4.36
N CYS A 39 -1.92 -1.84 5.43
CA CYS A 39 -2.43 -2.50 6.62
C CYS A 39 -3.94 -2.69 6.57
N ASN A 40 -4.41 -3.69 7.30
CA ASN A 40 -5.81 -3.90 7.62
C ASN A 40 -6.30 -2.86 8.64
N LYS A 41 -7.46 -2.24 8.36
CA LYS A 41 -8.04 -1.18 9.20
C LYS A 41 -8.49 -1.63 10.58
N TYR A 42 -8.72 -2.93 10.79
CA TYR A 42 -9.23 -3.48 12.04
C TYR A 42 -8.13 -3.85 13.02
N ASN A 43 -6.98 -4.32 12.55
CA ASN A 43 -5.91 -4.86 13.41
C ASN A 43 -4.53 -4.22 13.17
N GLY A 44 -4.39 -3.33 12.19
CA GLY A 44 -3.11 -2.68 11.87
C GLY A 44 -2.05 -3.60 11.27
N LYS A 45 -2.35 -4.88 11.05
CA LYS A 45 -1.41 -5.83 10.46
C LYS A 45 -1.27 -5.53 8.97
N LYS A 46 -0.03 -5.58 8.49
CA LYS A 46 0.29 -5.48 7.07
C LYS A 46 -0.24 -6.71 6.34
N GLU A 47 -1.02 -6.49 5.29
CA GLU A 47 -1.65 -7.54 4.51
C GLU A 47 -1.01 -7.64 3.14
N CYS A 48 -0.76 -8.86 2.68
CA CYS A 48 -0.16 -9.05 1.37
C CYS A 48 -1.00 -8.50 0.22
N MET A 49 -2.32 -8.72 0.26
CA MET A 49 -3.24 -8.16 -0.74
C MET A 49 -3.24 -6.62 -0.70
N GLY A 50 -3.04 -6.02 0.47
CA GLY A 50 -2.85 -4.58 0.60
C GLY A 50 -1.60 -4.08 -0.07
N HIS A 51 -0.51 -4.84 0.08
CA HIS A 51 0.73 -4.55 -0.58
C HIS A 51 0.64 -4.62 -2.12
N TYR A 52 -0.02 -5.65 -2.66
CA TYR A 52 -0.27 -5.80 -4.10
C TYR A 52 -1.17 -4.69 -4.64
N ALA A 53 -2.27 -4.39 -3.95
CA ALA A 53 -3.18 -3.33 -4.36
C ALA A 53 -2.47 -1.98 -4.37
N ALA A 54 -1.67 -1.68 -3.34
CA ALA A 54 -0.90 -0.45 -3.27
C ALA A 54 0.07 -0.31 -4.45
N GLN A 55 0.76 -1.40 -4.83
CA GLN A 55 1.64 -1.42 -5.99
C GLN A 55 0.88 -1.19 -7.30
N TYR A 56 -0.24 -1.90 -7.49
CA TYR A 56 -1.08 -1.80 -8.68
C TYR A 56 -1.56 -0.36 -8.90
N TYR A 57 -2.18 0.25 -7.89
CA TYR A 57 -2.67 1.63 -7.97
C TYR A 57 -1.54 2.67 -8.06
N LEU A 58 -0.37 2.41 -7.45
CA LEU A 58 0.80 3.27 -7.62
C LEU A 58 1.26 3.27 -9.09
N ASN A 59 1.35 2.09 -9.71
CA ASN A 59 1.77 1.95 -11.10
C ASN A 59 0.77 2.57 -12.09
N ILE A 60 -0.54 2.43 -11.84
CA ILE A 60 -1.57 3.12 -12.62
C ILE A 60 -1.37 4.64 -12.55
N ASN A 61 -1.18 5.18 -11.34
CA ASN A 61 -0.97 6.61 -11.19
C ASN A 61 0.36 7.07 -11.83
N ILE A 62 1.41 6.25 -11.80
CA ILE A 62 2.66 6.50 -12.53
C ILE A 62 2.42 6.61 -14.03
N GLY A 63 1.59 5.74 -14.60
CA GLY A 63 1.22 5.78 -16.02
C GLY A 63 0.57 7.10 -16.43
N LYS A 64 -0.21 7.71 -15.53
CA LYS A 64 -0.93 8.97 -15.74
C LYS A 64 -0.11 10.24 -15.49
N LEU A 65 1.13 10.12 -14.98
CA LEU A 65 1.97 11.29 -14.66
C LEU A 65 2.76 11.80 -15.89
N LYS A 66 2.87 13.12 -16.02
CA LYS A 66 3.80 13.78 -16.98
C LYS A 66 5.25 13.28 -16.77
N LYS A 67 6.03 13.16 -17.84
CA LYS A 67 7.41 12.60 -17.86
C LYS A 67 8.30 13.07 -16.70
N LYS A 68 8.29 14.38 -16.36
CA LYS A 68 9.10 14.96 -15.25
C LYS A 68 8.79 14.33 -13.87
N LYS A 69 7.51 14.08 -13.54
CA LYS A 69 7.12 13.48 -12.24
C LYS A 69 7.21 11.95 -12.25
N LYS A 70 7.19 11.32 -13.43
CA LYS A 70 7.23 9.86 -13.62
C LYS A 70 8.51 9.22 -13.03
N LYS A 71 9.67 9.84 -13.24
CA LYS A 71 10.98 9.32 -12.76
C LYS A 71 11.03 9.21 -11.22
N GLN A 72 10.49 10.20 -10.50
CA GLN A 72 10.47 10.19 -9.03
C GLN A 72 9.55 9.08 -8.48
N TYR A 73 8.36 8.91 -9.07
CA TYR A 73 7.45 7.84 -8.63
C TYR A 73 7.95 6.44 -9.03
N LEU A 74 8.63 6.29 -10.16
CA LEU A 74 9.29 5.04 -10.53
C LEU A 74 10.36 4.64 -9.50
N LYS A 75 11.19 5.59 -9.05
CA LYS A 75 12.16 5.36 -7.97
C LYS A 75 11.47 4.90 -6.68
N LYS A 76 10.35 5.54 -6.30
CA LYS A 76 9.53 5.11 -5.14
C LYS A 76 8.99 3.68 -5.30
N SER A 77 8.41 3.37 -6.46
CA SER A 77 7.86 2.03 -6.76
C SER A 77 8.94 0.94 -6.67
N LYS A 78 10.13 1.18 -7.25
CA LYS A 78 11.27 0.25 -7.14
C LYS A 78 11.75 0.03 -5.70
N LYS A 79 11.86 1.11 -4.92
CA LYS A 79 12.23 1.03 -3.48
C LYS A 79 11.25 0.15 -2.72
N TYR A 80 9.97 0.28 -3.02
CA TYR A 80 8.92 -0.52 -2.39
C TYR A 80 8.96 -1.99 -2.78
N ILE A 81 9.16 -2.32 -4.06
CA ILE A 81 9.37 -3.72 -4.49
C ILE A 81 10.55 -4.34 -3.74
N LYS A 82 11.62 -3.58 -3.50
CA LYS A 82 12.77 -4.04 -2.71
C LYS A 82 12.39 -4.33 -1.25
N LEU A 83 11.60 -3.46 -0.62
CA LEU A 83 11.08 -3.68 0.74
C LEU A 83 10.19 -4.93 0.82
N LEU A 84 9.30 -5.12 -0.16
CA LEU A 84 8.44 -6.31 -0.26
C LEU A 84 9.22 -7.61 -0.44
N LYS A 85 10.26 -7.59 -1.27
CA LYS A 85 11.12 -8.76 -1.48
C LYS A 85 11.90 -9.12 -0.20
N LYS A 86 12.26 -8.11 0.61
CA LYS A 86 12.98 -8.32 1.87
C LYS A 86 12.09 -8.98 2.93
N SER A 87 10.81 -8.61 2.98
CA SER A 87 9.83 -9.31 3.80
C SER A 87 9.25 -10.50 3.04
N LYS A 88 9.92 -11.67 3.15
CA LYS A 88 9.52 -13.00 2.60
C LYS A 88 8.04 -13.37 2.85
N GLN A 89 7.34 -12.65 3.73
CA GLN A 89 5.93 -12.80 4.10
C GLN A 89 4.93 -12.27 3.05
N TYR A 90 5.35 -11.47 2.06
CA TYR A 90 4.44 -10.85 1.07
C TYR A 90 4.70 -11.27 -0.37
N THR A 91 5.41 -12.38 -0.56
CA THR A 91 5.61 -12.98 -1.89
C THR A 91 4.33 -13.65 -2.38
N LYS A 92 4.01 -13.51 -3.68
CA LYS A 92 2.80 -14.04 -4.35
C LYS A 92 2.42 -15.47 -3.94
N LYS A 93 3.42 -16.35 -3.74
CA LYS A 93 3.24 -17.76 -3.32
C LYS A 93 2.68 -17.96 -1.90
N LYS A 94 2.83 -16.98 -1.00
CA LYS A 94 2.45 -17.06 0.43
C LYS A 94 1.17 -16.29 0.76
N CYS A 95 0.57 -15.67 -0.26
CA CYS A 95 -0.59 -14.79 -0.13
C CYS A 95 -1.85 -15.37 -0.75
N VAL A 96 -1.76 -16.64 -1.19
CA VAL A 96 -2.85 -17.47 -1.70
C VAL A 96 -3.48 -18.20 -0.53
#